data_AF-A0A1Y1UKH7-F1
#
_entry.id   AF-A0A1Y1UKH7-F1
#
_cell.length_a   1.000
_cell.length_b   1.000
_cell.length_c   1.000
_cell.angle_alpha   90.00
_cell.angle_beta   90.00
_cell.angle_gamma   90.00
#
_symmetry.space_group_name_H-M   'P 1'
#
loop_
_entity.id
_entity.type
_entity.pdbx_description
1 polymer ?
#
loop_
_entity_poly.entity_id
_entity_poly.type
_entity_poly.pdbx_seq_one_letter_code
_entity_poly.pdbx_strand_id
1 'polypeptide(L)' 'LEHREKFIREVWVRTMEVRIVGEELAKCYRHEGVNHKQNCAELADRYLKMLRKSRV' A
#
# COMPACT_ATOMS: atom_id res chain seq x y z
N LEU A 1 -22.01 -19.30 -4.65
CA LEU A 1 -20.61 -19.67 -4.33
C LEU A 1 -19.63 -18.82 -5.14
N GLU A 2 -19.74 -18.74 -6.48
CA GLU A 2 -18.88 -17.91 -7.35
C GLU A 2 -18.68 -16.45 -6.90
N HIS A 3 -19.76 -15.73 -6.54
CA HIS A 3 -19.65 -14.31 -6.17
C HIS A 3 -18.79 -14.09 -4.91
N ARG A 4 -18.87 -15.01 -3.95
CA ARG A 4 -18.07 -14.97 -2.73
C ARG A 4 -16.59 -15.21 -3.01
N GLU A 5 -16.28 -16.15 -3.90
CA GLU A 5 -14.89 -16.42 -4.30
C GLU A 5 -14.28 -15.25 -5.07
N LYS A 6 -15.02 -14.64 -6.00
CA LYS A 6 -14.58 -13.44 -6.73
C LYS A 6 -14.29 -12.29 -5.75
N PHE A 7 -15.21 -12.04 -4.81
CA PHE A 7 -15.01 -11.04 -3.76
C PHE A 7 -13.75 -11.31 -2.92
N ILE A 8 -13.54 -12.55 -2.46
CA ILE A 8 -12.35 -12.90 -1.67
C ILE A 8 -11.07 -12.65 -2.48
N ARG A 9 -11.03 -13.03 -3.76
CA ARG A 9 -9.87 -12.77 -4.63
C ARG A 9 -9.60 -11.27 -4.75
N GLU A 10 -10.62 -10.45 -4.95
CA GLU A 10 -10.47 -9.00 -5.04
C GLU A 10 -9.94 -8.38 -3.74
N VAL A 11 -10.40 -8.85 -2.58
CA VAL A 11 -9.87 -8.42 -1.27
C VAL A 11 -8.39 -8.80 -1.13
N TRP A 12 -8.01 -10.00 -1.55
CA TRP A 12 -6.61 -10.43 -1.57
C TRP A 12 -5.76 -9.56 -2.49
N VAL A 13 -6.24 -9.25 -3.70
CA VAL A 13 -5.53 -8.35 -4.64
C VAL A 13 -5.29 -7.00 -4.00
N ARG A 14 -6.32 -6.36 -3.43
CA ARG A 14 -6.19 -5.06 -2.74
C ARG A 14 -5.20 -5.11 -1.58
N THR A 15 -5.20 -6.20 -0.82
CA THR A 15 -4.26 -6.41 0.29
C THR A 15 -2.83 -6.51 -0.23
N MET A 16 -2.61 -7.22 -1.33
CA MET A 16 -1.28 -7.36 -1.95
C MET A 16 -0.80 -6.04 -2.57
N GLU A 17 -1.68 -5.25 -3.18
CA GLU A 17 -1.36 -3.91 -3.68
C GLU A 17 -0.83 -2.99 -2.57
N VAL A 18 -1.48 -2.99 -1.40
CA VAL A 18 -1.03 -2.22 -0.23
C VAL A 18 0.36 -2.68 0.22
N ARG A 19 0.63 -3.99 0.22
CA ARG A 19 1.94 -4.54 0.60
C ARG A 19 3.05 -4.06 -0.34
N ILE A 20 2.81 -4.08 -1.65
CA ILE A 20 3.78 -3.61 -2.65
C ILE A 20 4.12 -2.13 -2.40
N VAL A 21 3.12 -1.29 -2.19
CA VAL A 21 3.34 0.14 -1.93
C VAL A 21 4.08 0.36 -0.60
N GLY A 22 3.80 -0.44 0.43
CA GLY A 22 4.52 -0.40 1.70
C GLY A 22 5.99 -0.79 1.56
N GLU A 23 6.30 -1.81 0.76
CA GLU A 23 7.68 -2.20 0.45
C GLU A 23 8.44 -1.11 -0.30
N GLU A 24 7.78 -0.48 -1.28
CA GLU A 24 8.38 0.62 -2.03
C GLU A 24 8.63 1.86 -1.15
N LEU A 25 7.68 2.17 -0.26
CA LEU A 25 7.87 3.23 0.73
C LEU A 25 9.06 2.95 1.65
N ALA A 26 9.22 1.70 2.10
CA ALA A 26 10.37 1.30 2.91
C ALA A 26 11.70 1.38 2.15
N LYS A 27 11.71 1.18 0.83
CA LYS A 27 12.90 1.43 -0.01
C LYS A 27 13.18 2.93 -0.10
N CYS A 28 12.16 3.75 -0.36
CA CYS A 28 12.29 5.20 -0.42
C CYS A 28 12.87 5.76 0.89
N TYR A 29 12.35 5.34 2.04
CA TYR A 29 12.87 5.78 3.34
C TYR A 29 14.34 5.38 3.57
N ARG A 30 14.74 4.19 3.13
CA ARG A 30 16.13 3.74 3.22
C ARG A 30 17.06 4.50 2.27
N HIS A 31 16.57 4.84 1.08
CA HIS A 31 17.36 5.56 0.07
C HIS A 31 17.54 7.04 0.44
N GLU A 32 16.46 7.71 0.85
CA GLU A 32 16.45 9.15 1.12
C GLU A 32 17.04 9.52 2.48
N GLY A 33 17.15 8.56 3.41
CA GLY A 33 17.68 8.79 4.75
C GLY A 33 16.94 9.92 5.45
N VAL A 34 17.65 10.96 5.88
CA VAL A 34 17.05 12.12 6.57
C VAL A 34 16.04 12.92 5.73
N ASN A 35 16.11 12.83 4.40
CA ASN A 35 15.24 13.57 3.47
C ASN A 35 13.90 12.88 3.20
N HIS A 36 13.67 11.70 3.78
CA HIS A 36 12.50 10.87 3.48
C HIS A 36 11.16 11.60 3.69
N LYS A 37 11.10 12.58 4.62
CA LYS A 37 9.88 13.35 4.89
C LYS A 37 9.45 14.24 3.72
N GLN A 38 10.40 14.70 2.91
CA GLN A 38 10.11 15.54 1.75
C GLN A 38 9.96 14.68 0.50
N ASN A 39 10.92 13.79 0.25
CA ASN A 39 11.01 13.06 -1.01
C ASN A 39 10.05 11.87 -1.10
N CYS A 40 9.65 11.28 0.03
CA CYS A 40 8.73 10.15 0.06
C CYS A 40 7.31 10.54 0.50
N ALA A 41 7.00 11.84 0.65
CA ALA A 41 5.73 12.32 1.21
C ALA A 41 4.50 11.85 0.42
N GLU A 42 4.56 11.95 -0.90
CA GLU A 42 3.46 11.52 -1.77
C GLU A 42 3.24 10.00 -1.71
N LEU A 43 4.33 9.22 -1.71
CA LEU A 43 4.27 7.77 -1.60
C LEU A 43 3.70 7.34 -0.23
N ALA A 44 4.05 8.06 0.83
CA ALA A 44 3.50 7.84 2.17
C ALA A 44 1.99 8.15 2.22
N ASP A 45 1.55 9.26 1.64
CA ASP A 45 0.13 9.62 1.56
C ASP A 45 -0.67 8.58 0.75
N ARG A 46 -0.14 8.12 -0.39
CA ARG A 46 -0.74 7.05 -1.18
C ARG A 46 -0.88 5.76 -0.37
N TYR A 47 0.17 5.34 0.33
CA TYR A 47 0.14 4.16 1.19
C TYR A 47 -0.94 4.27 2.27
N LEU A 48 -1.03 5.41 2.95
CA LEU A 48 -2.04 5.66 3.98
C LEU A 48 -3.47 5.65 3.42
N LYS A 49 -3.69 6.24 2.24
CA LYS A 49 -4.98 6.20 1.54
C LYS A 49 -5.38 4.77 1.17
N MET A 50 -4.44 3.95 0.71
CA MET A 50 -4.69 2.56 0.36
C MET A 50 -4.99 1.71 1.61
N LEU A 51 -4.24 1.88 2.70
CA LEU A 51 -4.48 1.20 3.98
C LEU A 51 -5.89 1.45 4.53
N ARG A 52 -6.39 2.69 4.42
CA ARG A 52 -7.75 3.04 4.85
C ARG A 52 -8.81 2.35 4.02
N LYS A 53 -8.58 2.17 2.71
CA LYS A 53 -9.50 1.50 1.79
C LYS A 53 -9.45 -0.02 1.87
N SER A 54 -8.33 -0.59 2.31
CA SER A 54 -8.14 -2.04 2.38
C SER A 54 -8.63 -2.66 3.70
N ARG A 55 -8.91 -1.87 4.73
CA ARG A 55 -9.67 -2.34 5.90
C ARG A 55 -11.12 -2.55 5.47
N VAL A 56 -11.46 -3.83 5.25
CA VAL A 56 -12.83 -4.34 5.09
C VAL A 56 -13.33 -4.80 6.44
#